data_AF-A0A536X3K4-F1
#
_entry.id   AF-A0A536X3K4-F1
#
_cell.length_a   1.000
_cell.length_b   1.000
_cell.length_c   1.000
_cell.angle_alpha   90.00
_cell.angle_beta   90.00
_cell.angle_gamma   90.00
#
_symmetry.space_group_name_H-M   'P 1'
#
loop_
_entity.id
_entity.type
_entity.pdbx_description
1 polymer ?
#
loop_
_entity_poly.entity_id
_entity_poly.type
_entity_poly.pdbx_seq_one_letter_code
_entity_poly.pdbx_strand_id
1 'polypeptide(L)'
;MTSLKPLPWSPAPEPSPWTTPARHAAATTLTAASAVLAGLARRLSVSTVAKPGPLPSTLEFYASAGAPEGALYLDGELVGWLPGVTRL
;
A
#
# COMPACT_ATOMS: atom_id res chain seq x y z
N MET A 1 -55.81 5.73 17.56
CA MET A 1 -54.74 5.52 16.55
C MET A 1 -53.45 6.06 17.13
N THR A 2 -52.77 5.28 17.96
CA THR A 2 -51.53 5.70 18.64
C THR A 2 -50.34 5.26 17.80
N SER A 3 -49.70 6.24 17.17
CA SER A 3 -48.43 6.09 16.47
C SER A 3 -47.34 5.78 17.49
N LEU A 4 -46.76 4.58 17.42
CA LEU A 4 -45.60 4.21 18.22
C LEU A 4 -44.37 4.88 17.59
N LYS A 5 -43.91 5.97 18.22
CA LYS A 5 -42.66 6.64 17.84
C LYS A 5 -41.48 5.75 18.26
N PRO A 6 -40.67 5.21 17.33
CA PRO A 6 -39.53 4.38 17.71
C PRO A 6 -38.52 5.23 18.48
N LEU A 7 -38.11 4.75 19.65
CA LEU A 7 -37.16 5.43 20.51
C LEU A 7 -35.76 5.44 19.88
N PRO A 8 -34.95 6.48 20.11
CA PRO A 8 -33.62 6.67 19.52
C PRO A 8 -32.58 5.62 19.95
N TRP A 9 -32.93 4.74 20.90
CA TRP A 9 -32.05 3.69 21.44
C TRP A 9 -32.57 2.28 21.18
N SER A 10 -33.32 2.10 20.08
CA SER A 10 -33.79 0.77 19.69
C SER A 10 -32.59 -0.18 19.61
N PRO A 11 -32.64 -1.37 20.27
CA PRO A 11 -31.55 -2.33 20.16
C PRO A 11 -31.34 -2.64 18.68
N ALA A 12 -30.07 -2.69 18.27
CA ALA A 12 -29.71 -3.07 16.92
C ALA A 12 -30.47 -4.36 16.56
N PRO A 13 -31.02 -4.47 15.34
CA PRO A 13 -31.72 -5.68 14.92
C PRO A 13 -30.84 -6.89 15.24
N GLU A 14 -31.39 -7.84 16.02
CA GLU A 14 -30.73 -9.09 16.40
C GLU A 14 -30.07 -9.67 15.14
N PRO A 15 -28.74 -9.81 15.11
CA PRO A 15 -28.04 -10.28 13.93
C PRO A 15 -28.56 -11.67 13.61
N SER A 16 -29.18 -11.82 12.43
CA SER A 16 -29.67 -13.11 11.98
C SER A 16 -28.54 -14.13 12.06
N PRO A 17 -28.75 -15.31 12.67
CA PRO A 17 -27.68 -16.27 12.94
C PRO A 17 -26.97 -16.74 11.65
N TRP A 18 -27.61 -16.57 10.49
CA TRP A 18 -27.08 -16.89 9.17
C TRP A 18 -26.20 -15.78 8.56
N THR A 19 -26.30 -14.54 9.05
CA THR A 19 -25.49 -13.41 8.55
C THR A 19 -24.06 -13.44 9.09
N THR A 20 -23.84 -13.98 10.29
CA THR A 20 -22.51 -14.14 10.89
C THR A 20 -21.61 -15.12 10.13
N PRO A 21 -22.01 -16.38 9.85
CA PRO A 21 -21.16 -17.30 9.09
C PRO A 21 -20.96 -16.84 7.64
N ALA A 22 -21.98 -16.23 7.01
CA ALA A 22 -21.86 -15.66 5.67
C ALA A 22 -20.84 -14.52 5.62
N ARG A 23 -20.86 -13.62 6.62
CA ARG A 23 -19.85 -12.54 6.75
C ARG A 23 -18.45 -13.09 6.98
N HIS A 24 -18.30 -14.12 7.82
CA HIS A 24 -17.00 -14.76 8.01
C HIS A 24 -16.49 -15.43 6.74
N ALA A 25 -17.35 -16.14 5.99
CA ALA A 25 -16.99 -16.72 4.71
C ALA A 25 -16.59 -15.67 3.67
N ALA A 26 -17.33 -14.55 3.60
CA ALA A 26 -16.97 -13.42 2.73
C ALA A 26 -15.63 -12.79 3.16
N ALA A 27 -15.38 -12.63 4.46
CA ALA A 27 -14.12 -12.09 4.96
C ALA A 27 -12.94 -13.03 4.66
N THR A 28 -13.09 -14.35 4.89
CA THR A 28 -12.02 -15.32 4.63
C THR A 28 -11.69 -15.43 3.14
N THR A 29 -12.71 -15.41 2.28
CA THR A 29 -12.51 -15.41 0.82
C THR A 29 -11.81 -14.15 0.36
N LEU A 30 -12.21 -12.97 0.86
CA LEU A 30 -11.56 -11.70 0.53
C LEU A 30 -10.10 -11.67 1.02
N THR A 31 -9.83 -12.08 2.25
CA THR A 31 -8.46 -12.17 2.80
C THR A 31 -7.60 -13.15 1.99
N ALA A 32 -8.13 -14.31 1.61
CA ALA A 32 -7.42 -15.27 0.78
C ALA A 32 -7.10 -14.71 -0.60
N ALA A 33 -8.06 -14.04 -1.25
CA ALA A 33 -7.86 -13.38 -2.54
C ALA A 33 -6.77 -12.30 -2.47
N SER A 34 -6.78 -11.46 -1.43
CA SER A 34 -5.74 -10.46 -1.20
C SER A 34 -4.36 -11.10 -1.00
N ALA A 35 -4.26 -12.23 -0.29
CA ALA A 35 -3.00 -12.92 -0.08
C ALA A 35 -2.42 -13.49 -1.40
N VAL A 36 -3.27 -14.04 -2.27
CA VAL A 36 -2.87 -14.52 -3.60
C VAL A 36 -2.37 -13.36 -4.46
N LEU A 37 -3.12 -12.24 -4.51
CA LEU A 37 -2.71 -11.04 -5.25
C LEU A 37 -1.38 -10.48 -4.73
N ALA A 38 -1.19 -10.41 -3.41
CA ALA A 38 0.07 -9.98 -2.82
C ALA A 38 1.23 -10.92 -3.17
N GLY A 39 0.96 -12.23 -3.27
CA GLY A 39 1.93 -13.22 -3.75
C GLY A 39 2.34 -13.00 -5.21
N LEU A 40 1.36 -12.74 -6.08
CA LEU A 40 1.62 -12.42 -7.49
C LEU A 40 2.37 -11.10 -7.65
N ALA A 41 1.95 -10.06 -6.93
CA ALA A 41 2.64 -8.77 -6.90
C ALA A 41 4.10 -8.96 -6.47
N ARG A 42 4.37 -9.72 -5.39
CA ARG A 42 5.75 -10.03 -4.98
C ARG A 42 6.52 -10.80 -6.05
N ARG A 43 5.92 -11.77 -6.75
CA ARG A 43 6.61 -12.50 -7.82
C ARG A 43 6.99 -11.58 -8.98
N LEU A 44 6.09 -10.67 -9.35
CA LEU A 44 6.36 -9.65 -10.37
C LEU A 44 7.43 -8.67 -9.87
N SER A 45 7.32 -8.19 -8.63
CA SER A 45 8.30 -7.31 -7.97
C SER A 45 9.67 -7.96 -7.80
N VAL A 46 9.77 -9.25 -7.49
CA VAL A 46 11.05 -9.97 -7.39
C VAL A 46 11.77 -10.01 -8.75
N SER A 47 11.04 -9.98 -9.86
CA SER A 47 11.64 -9.79 -11.18
C SER A 47 12.16 -8.36 -11.41
N THR A 48 11.73 -7.38 -10.60
CA THR A 48 12.22 -5.97 -10.61
C THR A 48 13.21 -5.68 -9.49
N VAL A 49 13.23 -6.48 -8.42
CA VAL A 49 14.23 -6.38 -7.36
C VAL A 49 15.50 -6.98 -7.94
N ALA A 50 16.25 -6.11 -8.62
CA ALA A 50 17.64 -6.34 -8.91
C ALA A 50 18.32 -6.89 -7.65
N LYS A 51 19.08 -7.97 -7.87
CA LYS A 51 19.92 -8.69 -6.91
C LYS A 51 20.39 -7.79 -5.76
N PRO A 52 20.28 -8.20 -4.47
CA PRO A 52 20.86 -7.41 -3.39
C PRO A 52 22.37 -7.27 -3.65
N GLY A 53 22.77 -6.05 -4.02
CA GLY A 53 24.17 -5.65 -4.05
C GLY A 53 24.74 -5.61 -2.63
N PRO A 54 26.06 -5.64 -2.46
CA PRO A 54 26.68 -5.72 -1.15
C PRO A 54 26.47 -4.39 -0.38
N LEU A 55 25.89 -4.49 0.82
CA LEU A 55 25.84 -3.48 1.91
C LEU A 55 25.07 -2.17 1.64
N PRO A 56 24.57 -1.49 2.71
CA PRO A 56 23.57 -0.44 2.56
C PRO A 56 24.18 0.83 1.97
N SER A 57 23.72 1.22 0.79
CA SER A 57 24.01 2.53 0.20
C SER A 57 23.41 3.61 1.10
N THR A 58 24.27 4.31 1.84
CA THR A 58 23.86 5.53 2.56
C THR A 58 23.52 6.58 1.51
N LEU A 59 22.24 6.94 1.41
CA LEU A 59 21.77 7.98 0.51
C LEU A 59 22.18 9.36 1.08
N GLU A 60 23.27 9.93 0.56
CA GLU A 60 23.70 11.28 0.91
C GLU A 60 23.09 12.30 -0.06
N PHE A 61 22.20 13.15 0.43
CA PHE A 61 21.60 14.23 -0.35
C PHE A 61 22.58 15.41 -0.46
N TYR A 62 23.31 15.47 -1.57
CA TYR A 62 24.17 16.61 -1.89
C TYR A 62 23.36 17.77 -2.49
N ALA A 63 22.86 18.64 -1.61
CA ALA A 63 22.19 19.90 -1.97
C ALA A 63 23.15 21.05 -2.31
N SER A 64 24.44 20.78 -2.52
CA SER A 64 25.43 21.83 -2.76
C SER A 64 25.52 22.18 -4.24
N ALA A 65 24.74 23.19 -4.65
CA ALA A 65 24.94 24.21 -5.72
C ALA A 65 25.74 23.88 -7.01
N GLY A 66 25.91 22.62 -7.41
CA GLY A 66 26.63 22.22 -8.62
C GLY A 66 26.25 20.85 -9.18
N ALA A 67 25.38 20.08 -8.49
CA ALA A 67 24.79 18.88 -9.05
C ALA A 67 23.61 19.28 -9.96
N PRO A 68 23.57 18.81 -11.23
CA PRO A 68 22.49 19.17 -12.13
C PRO A 68 21.14 18.69 -11.61
N GLU A 69 20.17 19.60 -11.61
CA GLU A 69 18.83 19.42 -11.03
C GLU A 69 18.15 18.16 -11.59
N GLY A 70 17.70 17.26 -10.70
CA GLY A 70 17.00 16.03 -11.10
C GLY A 70 17.90 14.81 -11.35
N ALA A 71 19.22 14.93 -11.24
CA ALA A 71 20.16 13.82 -11.29
C ALA A 71 20.17 13.02 -9.97
N LEU A 72 20.07 11.70 -10.07
CA LEU A 72 20.21 10.77 -8.95
C LEU A 72 21.63 10.24 -8.90
N TYR A 73 22.27 10.33 -7.73
CA TYR A 73 23.61 9.81 -7.50
C TYR A 73 23.58 8.66 -6.49
N LEU A 74 24.36 7.61 -6.75
CA LEU A 74 24.68 6.55 -5.79
C LEU A 74 26.20 6.50 -5.65
N ASP A 75 26.71 6.63 -4.43
CA ASP A 75 28.15 6.69 -4.13
C ASP A 75 28.92 7.76 -4.93
N GLY A 76 28.25 8.85 -5.32
CA GLY A 76 28.83 9.92 -6.13
C GLY A 76 28.79 9.67 -7.65
N GLU A 77 28.27 8.53 -8.11
CA GLU A 77 28.07 8.23 -9.53
C GLU A 77 26.65 8.53 -9.99
N LEU A 78 26.50 9.15 -11.17
CA LEU A 78 25.21 9.47 -11.77
C LEU A 78 24.50 8.19 -12.24
N VAL A 79 23.41 7.81 -11.57
CA VAL A 79 22.66 6.59 -11.86
C VAL A 79 21.35 6.82 -12.62
N GLY A 80 20.90 8.06 -12.74
CA GLY A 80 19.72 8.37 -13.54
C GLY A 80 19.17 9.77 -13.32
N TRP A 81 18.04 10.05 -13.97
CA TRP A 81 17.32 11.32 -13.86
C TRP A 81 15.87 11.07 -13.46
N LEU A 82 15.33 11.88 -12.56
CA LEU A 82 13.94 11.76 -12.15
C LEU A 82 13.02 12.32 -13.26
N PRO A 83 12.12 11.50 -13.84
CA PRO A 83 11.22 11.97 -14.89
C PRO A 83 10.22 12.99 -14.33
N GLY A 84 10.14 14.17 -14.95
CA GLY A 84 9.17 15.22 -14.59
C GLY A 84 9.67 16.29 -13.61
N VAL A 85 10.92 16.20 -13.13
CA VAL A 85 11.55 17.28 -12.34
C VAL A 85 12.28 18.21 -13.30
N THR A 86 11.66 19.34 -13.61
CA THR A 86 12.25 20.32 -14.54
C THR A 86 12.93 21.48 -13.81
N ARG A 87 12.53 21.81 -12.57
CA ARG A 87 13.16 22.77 -11.63
C ARG A 87 12.62 22.54 -10.20
N LEU A 88 13.42 22.79 -9.17
CA LEU A 88 12.97 22.97 -7.77
C LEU A 88 13.30 24.39 -7.29
#